data_AF-A0A7W5QLS1-F1
#
_entry.id   AF-A0A7W5QLS1-F1
#
_cell.length_a   1.000
_cell.length_b   1.000
_cell.length_c   1.000
_cell.angle_alpha   90.00
_cell.angle_beta   90.00
_cell.angle_gamma   90.00
#
_symmetry.space_group_name_H-M   'P 1'
#
loop_
_entity.id
_entity.type
_entity.pdbx_description
1 polymer ?
#
loop_
_entity_poly.entity_id
_entity_poly.type
_entity_poly.pdbx_seq_one_letter_code
_entity_poly.pdbx_strand_id
1 'polypeptide(L)'
;MSPHDHLPPARHRVRPVPKPVSPPPPEPPASAPRQADYDIGYGKPPKHSQFQKGQSGNPKGRAKGSKNLNTLVRELLDERIPINTPSGRRHVARIEVLLRKLIEVAAKGNTKAMEQLLRQYALAQAAVAAQTAAEDAPTQDVSEADAASLALLRELMLAELQPGEGGTS
;
A
#
# COMPACT_ATOMS: atom_id res chain seq x y z
N MET A 1 -1.49 40.56 -47.33
CA MET A 1 -1.07 39.17 -47.65
C MET A 1 -2.04 38.24 -46.94
N SER A 2 -2.95 37.62 -47.69
CA SER A 2 -4.12 36.93 -47.16
C SER A 2 -3.78 35.57 -46.51
N PRO A 3 -4.45 35.18 -45.42
CA PRO A 3 -4.37 33.84 -44.85
C PRO A 3 -5.52 32.98 -45.40
N HIS A 4 -5.23 31.81 -45.99
CA HIS A 4 -6.26 30.80 -46.21
C HIS A 4 -5.68 29.39 -46.13
N ASP A 5 -6.02 28.74 -45.02
CA ASP A 5 -6.43 27.34 -44.91
C ASP A 5 -5.84 26.33 -45.90
N HIS A 6 -4.76 25.68 -45.49
CA HIS A 6 -4.45 24.35 -46.00
C HIS A 6 -5.30 23.31 -45.26
N LEU A 7 -6.52 23.09 -45.73
CA LEU A 7 -7.26 21.87 -45.40
C LEU A 7 -6.49 20.66 -45.97
N PRO A 8 -6.23 19.60 -45.17
CA PRO A 8 -5.68 18.38 -45.73
C PRO A 8 -6.67 17.77 -46.74
N PRO A 9 -6.20 17.17 -47.84
CA PRO A 9 -7.09 16.66 -48.88
C PRO A 9 -8.03 15.60 -48.31
N ALA A 10 -9.31 15.68 -48.68
CA ALA A 10 -10.31 14.69 -48.32
C ALA A 10 -9.85 13.31 -48.80
N ARG A 11 -9.65 12.38 -47.85
CA ARG A 11 -9.32 10.99 -48.18
C ARG A 11 -10.55 10.34 -48.82
N HIS A 12 -10.55 10.24 -50.14
CA HIS A 12 -11.54 9.44 -50.85
C HIS A 12 -11.42 7.98 -50.41
N ARG A 13 -12.46 7.47 -49.74
CA ARG A 13 -12.57 6.06 -49.39
C ARG A 13 -13.01 5.31 -50.65
N VAL A 14 -12.06 4.93 -51.48
CA VAL A 14 -12.33 4.00 -52.58
C VAL A 14 -12.80 2.69 -51.94
N ARG A 15 -14.03 2.25 -52.23
CA ARG A 15 -14.45 0.89 -51.89
C ARG A 15 -13.58 -0.05 -52.74
N PRO A 16 -12.81 -0.96 -52.15
CA PRO A 16 -12.09 -1.94 -52.93
C PRO A 16 -13.11 -2.79 -53.69
N VAL A 17 -12.95 -2.89 -55.00
CA VAL A 17 -13.71 -3.82 -55.85
C VAL A 17 -13.39 -5.24 -55.34
N PRO A 18 -14.39 -6.11 -55.07
CA PRO A 18 -14.10 -7.48 -54.67
C PRO A 18 -13.34 -8.18 -55.80
N LYS A 19 -12.21 -8.81 -55.45
CA LYS A 19 -11.45 -9.66 -56.37
C LYS A 19 -12.35 -10.83 -56.85
N PRO A 20 -12.22 -11.30 -58.10
CA PRO A 20 -12.96 -12.48 -58.56
C PRO A 20 -12.61 -13.67 -57.65
N VAL A 21 -13.65 -14.35 -57.17
CA VAL A 21 -13.52 -15.52 -56.30
C VAL A 21 -12.97 -16.67 -57.14
N SER A 22 -11.74 -17.09 -56.84
CA SER A 22 -11.16 -18.33 -57.39
C SER A 22 -12.04 -19.53 -57.03
N PRO A 23 -12.20 -20.54 -57.90
CA PRO A 23 -12.95 -21.75 -57.55
C PRO A 23 -12.34 -22.40 -56.31
N PRO A 24 -13.16 -23.01 -55.44
CA PRO A 24 -12.68 -23.57 -54.19
C PRO A 24 -11.65 -24.69 -54.47
N PRO A 25 -10.56 -24.77 -53.70
CA PRO A 25 -9.61 -25.86 -53.82
C PRO A 25 -10.30 -27.21 -53.54
N PRO A 26 -9.81 -28.32 -54.14
CA PRO A 26 -10.38 -29.65 -53.91
C PRO A 26 -10.36 -29.97 -52.41
N GLU A 27 -11.46 -30.56 -51.94
CA GLU A 27 -11.68 -30.89 -50.53
C GLU A 27 -10.47 -31.64 -49.96
N PRO A 28 -9.88 -31.20 -48.82
CA PRO A 28 -8.82 -31.94 -48.17
C PRO A 28 -9.39 -33.23 -47.56
N PRO A 29 -8.61 -34.32 -47.49
CA PRO A 29 -9.05 -35.58 -46.92
C PRO A 29 -9.48 -35.38 -45.46
N ALA A 30 -10.62 -36.00 -45.12
CA ALA A 30 -11.25 -35.93 -43.82
C ALA A 30 -10.35 -36.50 -42.70
N SER A 31 -9.53 -35.66 -42.08
CA SER A 31 -8.97 -35.91 -40.74
C SER A 31 -8.22 -34.70 -40.19
N ALA A 32 -8.96 -33.73 -39.65
CA ALA A 32 -8.45 -32.82 -38.61
C ALA A 32 -9.65 -32.38 -37.75
N PRO A 33 -9.57 -32.44 -36.41
CA PRO A 33 -10.70 -32.08 -35.56
C PRO A 33 -10.97 -30.58 -35.73
N ARG A 34 -12.15 -30.24 -36.30
CA ARG A 34 -12.64 -28.86 -36.36
C ARG A 34 -12.76 -28.37 -34.93
N GLN A 35 -12.04 -27.30 -34.60
CA GLN A 35 -12.02 -26.72 -33.27
C GLN A 35 -13.46 -26.44 -32.83
N ALA A 36 -13.87 -27.08 -31.75
CA ALA A 36 -15.24 -27.11 -31.24
C ALA A 36 -15.91 -25.73 -31.28
N ASP A 37 -17.11 -25.71 -31.89
CA ASP A 37 -18.06 -24.60 -31.87
C ASP A 37 -18.26 -24.14 -30.42
N TYR A 38 -17.59 -23.05 -30.06
CA TYR A 38 -17.75 -22.44 -28.75
C TYR A 38 -19.03 -21.62 -28.77
N ASP A 39 -20.03 -22.09 -28.04
CA ASP A 39 -21.34 -21.46 -27.90
C ASP A 39 -21.20 -20.05 -27.29
N ILE A 40 -21.50 -19.02 -28.08
CA ILE A 40 -21.39 -17.61 -27.71
C ILE A 40 -22.72 -17.17 -27.08
N GLY A 41 -22.67 -16.63 -25.86
CA GLY A 41 -23.85 -16.23 -25.10
C GLY A 41 -23.51 -15.32 -23.91
N TYR A 42 -24.49 -15.07 -23.03
CA TYR A 42 -24.26 -14.25 -21.84
C TYR A 42 -23.16 -14.86 -20.95
N GLY A 43 -22.14 -14.07 -20.63
CA GLY A 43 -20.96 -14.52 -19.87
C GLY A 43 -19.97 -15.40 -20.65
N LYS A 44 -20.19 -15.66 -21.94
CA LYS A 44 -19.31 -16.47 -22.82
C LYS A 44 -18.81 -15.62 -23.99
N PRO A 45 -17.82 -14.72 -23.76
CA PRO A 45 -17.32 -13.84 -24.82
C PRO A 45 -16.62 -14.64 -25.93
N PRO A 46 -16.61 -14.18 -27.19
CA PRO A 46 -15.98 -14.89 -28.30
C PRO A 46 -14.47 -15.10 -28.08
N LYS A 47 -13.97 -16.31 -28.33
CA LYS A 47 -12.56 -16.70 -28.10
C LYS A 47 -11.55 -15.78 -28.80
N HIS A 48 -11.86 -15.29 -30.01
CA HIS A 48 -10.98 -14.41 -30.77
C HIS A 48 -10.78 -13.02 -30.15
N SER A 49 -11.68 -12.61 -29.24
CA SER A 49 -11.64 -11.30 -28.57
C SER A 49 -11.23 -11.36 -27.10
N GLN A 50 -11.08 -12.57 -26.54
CA GLN A 50 -10.64 -12.75 -25.16
C GLN A 50 -9.17 -12.34 -25.02
N PHE A 51 -8.85 -11.62 -23.94
CA PHE A 51 -7.45 -11.34 -23.60
C PHE A 51 -6.75 -12.61 -23.14
N GLN A 52 -5.52 -12.80 -23.59
CA GLN A 52 -4.69 -13.92 -23.14
C GLN A 52 -4.33 -13.76 -21.66
N LYS A 53 -4.27 -14.87 -20.93
CA LYS A 53 -3.88 -14.86 -19.51
C LYS A 53 -2.49 -14.22 -19.37
N GLY A 54 -2.41 -13.16 -18.57
CA GLY A 54 -1.17 -12.39 -18.34
C GLY A 54 -0.94 -11.21 -19.29
N GLN A 55 -1.74 -11.08 -20.35
CA GLN A 55 -1.69 -9.93 -21.26
C GLN A 55 -2.89 -9.02 -20.99
N SER A 56 -2.64 -7.81 -20.49
CA SER A 56 -3.70 -6.81 -20.41
C SER A 56 -4.06 -6.31 -21.81
N GLY A 57 -5.33 -6.00 -22.03
CA GLY A 57 -5.82 -5.39 -23.27
C GLY A 57 -5.29 -3.97 -23.53
N ASN A 58 -4.78 -3.32 -22.48
CA ASN A 58 -4.10 -2.04 -22.57
C ASN A 58 -2.69 -2.17 -21.97
N PRO A 59 -1.68 -2.63 -22.73
CA PRO A 59 -0.31 -2.75 -22.25
C PRO A 59 0.32 -1.40 -21.87
N LYS A 60 -0.23 -0.28 -22.35
CA LYS A 60 0.12 1.10 -21.94
C LYS A 60 -0.70 1.61 -20.77
N GLY A 61 -1.56 0.76 -20.18
CA GLY A 61 -2.28 1.07 -18.95
C GLY A 61 -1.32 1.41 -17.82
N ARG A 62 -1.86 1.78 -16.66
CA ARG A 62 -1.05 2.22 -15.52
C ARG A 62 -0.01 1.16 -15.16
N ALA A 63 1.27 1.49 -15.36
CA ALA A 63 2.38 0.59 -15.12
C ALA A 63 2.36 0.08 -13.66
N LYS A 64 2.65 -1.21 -13.48
CA LYS A 64 2.75 -1.83 -12.16
C LYS A 64 3.88 -1.14 -11.39
N GLY A 65 3.56 -0.52 -10.26
CA GLY A 65 4.53 0.23 -9.44
C GLY A 65 4.68 1.71 -9.78
N SER A 66 3.78 2.32 -10.56
CA SER A 66 3.79 3.77 -10.74
C SER A 66 3.66 4.48 -9.38
N LYS A 67 4.70 5.21 -8.97
CA LYS A 67 4.67 6.02 -7.74
C LYS A 67 3.52 7.00 -7.84
N ASN A 68 2.59 6.96 -6.88
CA ASN A 68 1.54 7.96 -6.76
C ASN A 68 2.11 9.19 -6.03
N LEU A 69 1.42 10.33 -6.09
CA LEU A 69 1.87 11.57 -5.43
C LEU A 69 2.12 11.35 -3.93
N ASN A 70 1.28 10.57 -3.26
CA ASN A 70 1.43 10.28 -1.83
C ASN A 70 2.72 9.50 -1.52
N THR A 71 3.10 8.54 -2.35
CA THR A 71 4.35 7.77 -2.22
C THR A 71 5.55 8.67 -2.46
N LEU A 72 5.50 9.55 -3.46
CA LEU A 72 6.58 10.50 -3.73
C LEU A 72 6.76 11.48 -2.57
N VAL A 73 5.65 12.03 -2.05
CA VAL A 73 5.71 12.97 -0.92
C VAL A 73 6.31 12.30 0.32
N ARG A 74 5.90 11.07 0.63
CA ARG A 74 6.48 10.31 1.76
C ARG A 74 7.97 10.05 1.56
N GLU A 75 8.35 9.50 0.39
CA GLU A 75 9.76 9.23 0.07
C GLU A 75 10.63 10.49 0.18
N LEU A 76 10.17 11.64 -0.33
CA LEU A 76 10.91 12.90 -0.29
C LEU A 76 11.03 13.47 1.12
N LEU A 77 10.01 13.31 1.96
CA LEU A 77 10.00 13.81 3.33
C LEU A 77 10.82 12.92 4.28
N ASP A 78 10.87 11.62 4.02
CA ASP A 78 11.63 10.63 4.78
C ASP A 78 13.12 10.59 4.39
N GLU A 79 13.48 11.17 3.24
CA GLU A 79 14.86 11.26 2.75
C GLU A 79 15.79 11.95 3.76
N ARG A 80 16.94 11.33 4.02
CA ARG A 80 17.95 11.81 4.98
C ARG A 80 18.88 12.83 4.35
N ILE A 81 18.81 14.07 4.82
CA ILE A 81 19.67 15.16 4.38
C ILE A 81 20.73 15.51 5.44
N PRO A 82 21.97 15.86 5.03
CA PRO A 82 22.98 16.36 5.95
C PRO A 82 22.63 17.78 6.41
N ILE A 83 22.59 17.99 7.72
CA ILE A 83 22.48 19.32 8.34
C ILE A 83 23.64 19.57 9.30
N ASN A 84 24.02 20.83 9.47
CA ASN A 84 24.97 21.23 10.49
C ASN A 84 24.22 21.56 11.78
N THR A 85 24.48 20.79 12.83
CA THR A 85 23.98 21.07 14.19
C THR A 85 25.12 21.61 15.05
N PRO A 86 24.84 22.23 16.21
CA PRO A 86 25.87 22.64 17.16
C PRO A 86 26.79 21.47 17.59
N SER A 87 26.27 20.24 17.56
CA SER A 87 27.01 19.01 17.88
C SER A 87 27.74 18.37 16.68
N GLY A 88 27.82 19.05 15.54
CA GLY A 88 28.44 18.57 14.30
C GLY A 88 27.45 18.25 13.18
N ARG A 89 27.96 17.69 12.08
CA ARG A 89 27.17 17.33 10.89
C ARG A 89 26.39 16.04 11.13
N ARG A 90 25.07 16.06 10.94
CA ARG A 90 24.18 14.90 11.14
C ARG A 90 23.23 14.72 9.96
N HIS A 91 22.87 13.48 9.66
CA HIS A 91 21.85 13.16 8.67
C HIS A 91 20.49 12.98 9.34
N VAL A 92 19.53 13.84 9.00
CA VAL A 92 18.17 13.84 9.54
C VAL A 92 17.15 13.83 8.41
N ALA A 93 15.92 13.39 8.69
CA ALA A 93 14.87 13.40 7.68
C ALA A 93 14.46 14.84 7.30
N ARG A 94 14.08 15.08 6.05
CA ARG A 94 13.62 16.43 5.62
C ARG A 94 12.46 16.94 6.47
N ILE A 95 11.51 16.07 6.81
CA ILE A 95 10.36 16.43 7.63
C ILE A 95 10.79 16.96 9.02
N GLU A 96 11.83 16.37 9.61
CA GLU A 96 12.35 16.80 10.90
C GLU A 96 12.94 18.22 10.82
N VAL A 97 13.65 18.52 9.74
CA VAL A 97 14.21 19.86 9.50
C VAL A 97 13.10 20.89 9.34
N LEU A 98 12.05 20.56 8.59
CA LEU A 98 10.89 21.44 8.43
C LEU A 98 10.18 21.70 9.76
N LEU A 99 10.03 20.67 10.59
CA LEU A 99 9.39 20.79 11.90
C LEU A 99 10.23 21.65 12.87
N ARG A 100 11.56 21.46 12.89
CA ARG A 100 12.49 22.33 13.62
C ARG A 100 12.34 23.80 13.18
N LYS A 101 12.24 24.04 11.87
CA LYS A 101 12.05 25.39 11.34
C LYS A 101 10.69 25.98 11.70
N LEU A 102 9.64 25.17 11.69
CA LEU A 102 8.31 25.58 12.12
C LEU A 102 8.32 26.02 13.59
N ILE A 103 9.00 25.28 14.46
CA ILE A 103 9.18 25.62 15.88
C ILE A 103 9.90 26.97 16.01
N GLU A 104 11.00 27.19 15.27
CA GLU A 104 11.72 28.48 15.31
C GLU A 104 10.82 29.66 14.89
N VAL A 105 10.00 29.49 13.84
CA VAL A 105 9.11 30.55 13.35
C VAL A 105 7.95 30.79 14.31
N ALA A 106 7.39 29.74 14.91
CA ALA A 106 6.38 29.84 15.95
C ALA A 106 6.93 30.56 17.20
N ALA A 107 8.15 30.20 17.64
CA ALA A 107 8.82 30.83 18.78
C ALA A 107 9.12 32.32 18.56
N LYS A 108 9.26 32.75 17.30
CA LYS A 108 9.40 34.17 16.92
C LYS A 108 8.07 34.96 16.94
N GLY A 109 6.95 34.33 17.32
CA GLY A 109 5.64 34.98 17.47
C GLY A 109 4.73 34.90 16.25
N ASN A 110 5.00 34.01 15.28
CA ASN A 110 4.08 33.79 14.16
C ASN A 110 2.88 32.94 14.62
N THR A 111 1.71 33.59 14.76
CA THR A 111 0.49 32.96 15.25
C THR A 111 0.00 31.79 14.39
N LYS A 112 0.11 31.90 13.06
CA LYS A 112 -0.25 30.79 12.15
C LYS A 112 0.67 29.59 12.33
N ALA A 113 1.97 29.83 12.51
CA ALA A 113 2.94 28.75 12.77
C ALA A 113 2.67 28.07 14.11
N MET A 114 2.31 28.84 15.15
CA MET A 114 1.89 28.30 16.45
C MET A 114 0.64 27.42 16.31
N GLU A 115 -0.38 27.88 15.61
CA GLU A 115 -1.62 27.12 15.38
C GLU A 115 -1.33 25.79 14.65
N GLN A 116 -0.54 25.83 13.58
CA GLN A 116 -0.14 24.62 12.85
C GLN A 116 0.63 23.65 13.76
N LEU A 117 1.56 24.14 14.57
CA LEU A 117 2.35 23.32 15.48
C LEU A 117 1.46 22.66 16.55
N LEU A 118 0.56 23.42 17.18
CA LEU A 118 -0.39 22.89 18.16
C LEU A 118 -1.32 21.84 17.55
N ARG A 119 -1.78 22.06 16.31
CA ARG A 119 -2.57 21.08 15.57
C ARG A 119 -1.81 19.77 15.34
N GLN A 120 -0.55 19.85 14.89
CA GLN A 120 0.27 18.64 14.69
C GLN A 120 0.53 17.92 16.01
N TYR A 121 0.78 18.66 17.10
CA TYR A 121 0.96 18.08 18.43
C TYR A 121 -0.28 17.33 18.92
N ALA A 122 -1.47 17.90 18.74
CA ALA A 122 -2.73 17.25 19.09
C ALA A 122 -2.97 15.95 18.30
N LEU A 123 -2.68 15.96 16.99
CA LEU A 123 -2.79 14.76 16.15
C LEU A 123 -1.81 13.66 16.57
N ALA A 124 -0.57 14.04 16.93
CA ALA A 124 0.43 13.09 17.41
C ALA A 124 0.01 12.45 18.73
N GLN A 125 -0.53 13.22 19.68
CA GLN A 125 -1.04 12.70 20.95
C GLN A 125 -2.21 11.73 20.76
N ALA A 126 -3.14 12.05 19.86
CA ALA A 126 -4.26 11.15 19.54
C ALA A 126 -3.78 9.82 18.95
N ALA A 127 -2.73 9.83 18.12
CA ALA A 127 -2.15 8.63 17.55
C ALA A 127 -1.45 7.76 18.61
N VAL A 128 -0.73 8.38 19.56
CA VAL A 128 -0.12 7.67 20.69
C VAL A 128 -1.18 7.06 21.60
N ALA A 129 -2.22 7.82 21.96
CA ALA A 129 -3.33 7.33 22.78
C ALA A 129 -4.07 6.14 22.12
N ALA A 130 -4.22 6.15 20.79
CA ALA A 130 -4.80 5.03 20.06
C ALA A 130 -3.89 3.78 20.04
N GLN A 131 -2.56 3.97 20.03
CA GLN A 131 -1.59 2.87 20.09
C GLN A 131 -1.54 2.25 21.50
N THR A 132 -1.52 3.06 22.55
CA THR A 132 -1.55 2.57 23.94
C THR A 132 -2.86 1.84 24.25
N ALA A 133 -4.00 2.32 23.75
CA ALA A 133 -5.28 1.64 23.92
C ALA A 133 -5.37 0.29 23.19
N ALA A 134 -4.56 0.07 22.15
CA ALA A 134 -4.47 -1.21 21.44
C ALA A 134 -3.52 -2.19 22.13
N GLU A 135 -2.52 -1.70 22.87
CA GLU A 135 -1.59 -2.51 23.67
C GLU A 135 -2.16 -2.85 25.07
N ASP A 136 -2.98 -1.96 25.65
CA ASP A 136 -3.68 -2.16 26.94
C ASP A 136 -5.00 -2.96 26.80
N ALA A 137 -5.26 -3.57 25.64
CA ALA A 137 -6.30 -4.59 25.57
C ALA A 137 -5.91 -5.72 26.55
N PRO A 138 -6.71 -6.00 27.59
CA PRO A 138 -6.35 -7.01 28.57
C PRO A 138 -6.28 -8.34 27.83
N THR A 139 -5.05 -8.82 27.59
CA THR A 139 -4.83 -10.20 27.19
C THR A 139 -5.25 -11.02 28.39
N GLN A 140 -6.47 -11.57 28.34
CA GLN A 140 -7.08 -12.34 29.42
C GLN A 140 -6.29 -13.61 29.76
N ASP A 141 -5.25 -13.95 28.98
CA ASP A 141 -4.43 -15.15 29.14
C ASP A 141 -3.33 -15.06 30.23
N VAL A 142 -2.99 -13.87 30.75
CA VAL A 142 -1.96 -13.77 31.81
C VAL A 142 -2.53 -14.10 33.21
N SER A 143 -3.84 -13.98 33.40
CA SER A 143 -4.50 -14.12 34.71
C SER A 143 -4.45 -15.53 35.29
N GLU A 144 -4.44 -16.58 34.46
CA GLU A 144 -4.38 -17.96 34.93
C GLU A 144 -2.96 -18.35 35.36
N ALA A 145 -1.94 -17.87 34.63
CA ALA A 145 -0.54 -18.09 34.95
C ALA A 145 -0.14 -17.35 36.25
N ASP A 146 -0.63 -16.13 36.45
CA ASP A 146 -0.39 -15.37 37.67
C ASP A 146 -1.06 -16.02 38.88
N ALA A 147 -2.29 -16.52 38.74
CA ALA A 147 -2.98 -17.25 39.81
C ALA A 147 -2.24 -18.55 40.20
N ALA A 148 -1.72 -19.30 39.22
CA ALA A 148 -0.92 -20.50 39.48
C ALA A 148 0.41 -20.17 40.17
N SER A 149 1.07 -19.09 39.74
CA SER A 149 2.32 -18.61 40.34
C SER A 149 2.14 -18.19 41.79
N LEU A 150 1.03 -17.48 42.10
CA LEU A 150 0.67 -17.09 43.46
C LEU A 150 0.29 -18.29 44.34
N ALA A 151 -0.37 -19.31 43.79
CA ALA A 151 -0.69 -20.53 44.51
C ALA A 151 0.59 -21.30 44.90
N LEU A 152 1.54 -21.43 43.98
CA LEU A 152 2.83 -22.09 44.23
C LEU A 152 3.65 -21.33 45.27
N LEU A 153 3.67 -20.00 45.20
CA LEU A 153 4.31 -19.14 46.20
C LEU A 153 3.67 -19.30 47.59
N ARG A 154 2.34 -19.41 47.65
CA ARG A 154 1.61 -19.63 48.90
C ARG A 154 1.95 -20.97 49.54
N GLU A 155 2.08 -22.04 48.75
CA GLU A 155 2.49 -23.36 49.25
C GLU A 155 3.94 -23.35 49.76
N LEU A 156 4.85 -22.69 49.06
CA LEU A 156 6.24 -22.53 49.52
C LEU A 156 6.34 -21.74 50.82
N MET A 157 5.61 -20.63 50.96
CA MET A 157 5.60 -19.85 52.20
C MET A 157 5.00 -20.62 53.38
N LEU A 158 3.99 -21.47 53.14
CA LEU A 158 3.41 -22.32 54.19
C LEU A 158 4.37 -23.44 54.61
N ALA A 159 5.19 -23.95 53.70
CA ALA A 159 6.21 -24.95 54.01
C ALA A 159 7.36 -24.39 54.87
N GLU A 160 7.73 -23.12 54.69
CA GLU A 160 8.74 -22.46 55.53
C GLU A 160 8.24 -22.08 56.93
N LEU A 161 6.92 -22.06 57.14
CA LEU A 161 6.29 -21.69 58.42
C LEU A 161 6.09 -22.86 59.40
N GLN A 162 6.72 -24.02 59.18
CA GLN A 162 6.83 -25.06 60.22
C GLN A 162 8.22 -25.11 60.88
N PRO A 163 8.52 -24.23 61.85
CA PRO A 163 9.55 -24.52 62.83
C PRO A 163 9.00 -25.41 63.93
N GLY A 164 9.39 -26.69 63.90
CA GLY A 164 9.57 -27.50 65.11
C GLY A 164 8.41 -28.39 65.53
N GLU A 165 8.40 -29.63 65.07
CA GLU A 165 8.05 -30.77 65.94
C GLU A 165 9.20 -31.79 65.88
N GLY A 166 10.01 -31.80 66.94
CA GLY A 166 11.25 -32.58 66.98
C GLY A 166 11.83 -32.73 68.37
N GLY A 167 11.04 -33.31 69.29
CA GLY A 167 11.53 -34.23 70.30
C GLY A 167 12.26 -33.65 71.51
N THR A 168 11.52 -33.28 72.56
CA THR A 168 12.00 -33.42 73.94
C THR A 168 11.73 -34.84 74.42
N SER A 169 12.78 -35.60 74.69
CA SER A 169 12.78 -36.73 75.64
C SER A 169 14.02 -36.61 76.51
#